data_AF-A0A2W5FHF8-F1
#
_entry.id   AF-A0A2W5FHF8-F1
#
_cell.length_a   1.000
_cell.length_b   1.000
_cell.length_c   1.000
_cell.angle_alpha   90.00
_cell.angle_beta   90.00
_cell.angle_gamma   90.00
#
_symmetry.space_group_name_H-M   'P 1'
#
loop_
_entity.id
_entity.type
_entity.pdbx_description
1 polymer ?
#
loop_
_entity_poly.entity_id
_entity_poly.type
_entity_poly.pdbx_seq_one_letter_code
_entity_poly.pdbx_strand_id
1 'polypeptide(L)'
;MIITEKSFEDNLKPIGDFSAEKKLALALSGGGDSMALAYLLSGFCRKNKIELHLLTVDHGLREESAKEAKTIGKWVKIWPDVIHKILKWKGDKPKTRIQEEARKARYELLSSYCTKHKIKYLFLAHHGDDQIETFLFRLAKGSGLDGLSVMPPMQDMKDIILVRPLLNATHEDMIEFC
;
A
#
# COMPACT_ATOMS: atom_id res chain seq x y z
N MET A 1 -10.09 5.42 -17.50
CA MET A 1 -11.08 5.91 -16.53
C MET A 1 -10.39 6.93 -15.66
N ILE A 2 -10.78 8.21 -15.71
CA ILE A 2 -10.13 9.24 -14.90
C ILE A 2 -10.38 8.94 -13.41
N ILE A 3 -9.31 8.75 -12.65
CA ILE A 3 -9.40 8.60 -11.21
C ILE A 3 -9.73 9.96 -10.61
N THR A 4 -10.78 10.02 -9.83
CA THR A 4 -11.25 11.22 -9.11
C THR A 4 -11.58 10.78 -7.69
N GLU A 5 -11.77 11.73 -6.77
CA GLU A 5 -12.21 11.39 -5.41
C GLU A 5 -13.53 10.60 -5.41
N LYS A 6 -14.45 10.95 -6.33
CA LYS A 6 -15.72 10.25 -6.48
C LYS A 6 -15.55 8.82 -7.00
N SER A 7 -14.78 8.63 -8.08
CA SER A 7 -14.56 7.28 -8.62
C SER A 7 -13.73 6.42 -7.67
N PHE A 8 -12.86 7.02 -6.85
CA PHE A 8 -12.19 6.32 -5.76
C PHE A 8 -13.16 5.83 -4.68
N GLU A 9 -14.08 6.68 -4.20
CA GLU A 9 -15.12 6.26 -3.25
C GLU A 9 -16.02 5.16 -3.85
N ASP A 10 -16.36 5.25 -5.14
CA ASP A 10 -17.14 4.22 -5.83
C ASP A 10 -16.38 2.90 -5.96
N ASN A 11 -15.05 2.94 -6.13
CA ASN A 11 -14.19 1.74 -6.11
C ASN A 11 -14.01 1.15 -4.70
N LEU A 12 -14.12 1.96 -3.64
CA LEU A 12 -14.03 1.48 -2.25
C LEU A 12 -15.30 0.75 -1.81
N LYS A 13 -16.49 1.25 -2.16
CA LYS A 13 -17.78 0.68 -1.74
C LYS A 13 -17.93 -0.84 -1.94
N PRO A 14 -17.60 -1.44 -3.11
CA PRO A 14 -17.74 -2.89 -3.29
C PRO A 14 -16.70 -3.69 -2.49
N ILE A 15 -15.62 -3.05 -2.04
CA ILE A 15 -14.58 -3.66 -1.23
C ILE A 15 -15.03 -3.67 0.25
N GLY A 16 -15.51 -2.54 0.75
CA GLY A 16 -16.07 -2.43 2.09
C GLY A 16 -16.38 -0.99 2.50
N ASP A 17 -17.08 -0.84 3.62
CA ASP A 17 -17.30 0.47 4.24
C ASP A 17 -16.23 0.75 5.28
N PHE A 18 -15.39 1.75 5.00
CA PHE A 18 -14.31 2.20 5.89
C PHE A 18 -14.65 3.53 6.59
N SER A 19 -15.82 4.10 6.36
CA SER A 19 -16.20 5.43 6.86
C SER A 19 -16.37 5.49 8.38
N ALA A 20 -16.68 4.35 9.01
CA ALA A 20 -16.82 4.22 10.46
C ALA A 20 -15.49 3.94 11.20
N GLU A 21 -14.39 3.75 10.46
CA GLU A 21 -13.09 3.46 11.07
C GLU A 21 -12.49 4.69 11.73
N LYS A 22 -11.78 4.49 12.84
CA LYS A 22 -11.07 5.60 13.51
C LYS A 22 -9.69 5.85 12.93
N LYS A 23 -9.06 4.80 12.40
CA LYS A 23 -7.69 4.82 11.90
C LYS A 23 -7.55 3.92 10.68
N LEU A 24 -6.86 4.41 9.67
CA LEU A 24 -6.45 3.63 8.51
C LEU A 24 -4.94 3.75 8.31
N ALA A 25 -4.32 2.75 7.68
CA ALA A 25 -2.92 2.81 7.29
C ALA A 25 -2.77 2.59 5.78
N LEU A 26 -1.74 3.19 5.20
CA LEU A 26 -1.32 2.99 3.81
C LEU A 26 0.19 2.71 3.76
N ALA A 27 0.59 1.67 3.01
CA ALA A 27 2.00 1.46 2.71
C ALA A 27 2.45 2.43 1.60
N LEU A 28 3.26 3.41 1.96
CA LEU A 28 3.71 4.50 1.08
C LEU A 28 5.16 4.27 0.62
N SER A 29 5.34 3.86 -0.64
CA SER A 29 6.67 3.67 -1.25
C SER A 29 7.27 4.95 -1.82
N GLY A 30 6.44 5.97 -2.08
CA GLY A 30 6.86 7.23 -2.72
C GLY A 30 6.82 7.21 -4.25
N GLY A 31 6.43 6.08 -4.86
CA GLY A 31 6.11 6.03 -6.29
C GLY A 31 4.74 6.66 -6.58
N GLY A 32 4.50 6.98 -7.86
CA GLY A 32 3.28 7.65 -8.35
C GLY A 32 2.01 7.02 -7.80
N ASP A 33 1.85 5.70 -7.94
CA ASP A 33 0.62 5.02 -7.51
C ASP A 33 0.36 5.12 -6.01
N SER A 34 1.43 4.98 -5.22
CA SER A 34 1.34 5.08 -3.77
C SER A 34 1.03 6.50 -3.30
N MET A 35 1.54 7.51 -4.01
CA MET A 35 1.28 8.92 -3.72
C MET A 35 -0.13 9.32 -4.15
N ALA A 36 -0.59 8.84 -5.31
CA ALA A 36 -1.95 9.02 -5.78
C ALA A 36 -2.97 8.40 -4.82
N LEU A 37 -2.76 7.14 -4.41
CA LEU A 37 -3.59 6.49 -3.40
C LEU A 37 -3.54 7.24 -2.06
N ALA A 38 -2.37 7.73 -1.64
CA ALA A 38 -2.24 8.51 -0.42
C ALA A 38 -3.08 9.78 -0.49
N TYR A 39 -3.06 10.49 -1.61
CA TYR A 39 -3.83 11.71 -1.81
C TYR A 39 -5.34 11.42 -1.72
N LEU A 40 -5.83 10.45 -2.50
CA LEU A 40 -7.25 10.06 -2.52
C LEU A 40 -7.73 9.60 -1.14
N LEU A 41 -6.95 8.75 -0.48
CA LEU A 41 -7.27 8.24 0.85
C LEU A 41 -7.22 9.35 1.90
N SER A 42 -6.36 10.36 1.76
CA SER A 42 -6.32 11.51 2.66
C SER A 42 -7.59 12.36 2.58
N GLY A 43 -8.14 12.57 1.38
CA GLY A 43 -9.41 13.25 1.18
C GLY A 43 -10.57 12.49 1.83
N PHE A 44 -10.64 11.18 1.57
CA PHE A 44 -11.62 10.29 2.19
C PHE A 44 -11.55 10.30 3.72
N CYS A 45 -10.33 10.18 4.28
CA CYS A 45 -10.13 10.16 5.72
C CYS A 45 -10.54 11.49 6.36
N ARG A 46 -10.20 12.63 5.74
CA ARG A 46 -10.58 13.96 6.23
C ARG A 46 -12.10 14.14 6.27
N LYS A 47 -12.79 13.77 5.20
CA LYS A 47 -14.25 13.83 5.10
C LYS A 47 -14.94 13.02 6.21
N ASN A 48 -14.35 11.88 6.60
CA ASN A 48 -14.91 10.97 7.59
C ASN A 48 -14.25 11.09 8.99
N LYS A 49 -13.36 12.06 9.21
CA LYS A 49 -12.62 12.29 10.47
C LYS A 49 -11.81 11.07 10.95
N ILE A 50 -11.14 10.42 10.01
CA ILE A 50 -10.30 9.23 10.22
C ILE A 50 -8.83 9.66 10.29
N GLU A 51 -8.09 9.13 11.26
CA GLU A 51 -6.64 9.34 11.34
C GLU A 51 -5.92 8.45 10.31
N LEU A 52 -5.22 9.07 9.35
CA LEU A 52 -4.50 8.34 8.29
C LEU A 52 -3.01 8.18 8.64
N HIS A 53 -2.55 6.93 8.71
CA HIS A 53 -1.14 6.60 8.89
C HIS A 53 -0.48 6.26 7.56
N LEU A 54 0.51 7.06 7.15
CA LEU A 54 1.32 6.82 5.97
C LEU A 54 2.63 6.13 6.38
N LEU A 55 2.82 4.88 5.96
CA LEU A 55 3.91 4.01 6.42
C LEU A 55 4.91 3.76 5.31
N THR A 56 6.13 4.30 5.46
CA THR A 56 7.24 4.06 4.53
C THR A 56 8.23 3.08 5.15
N VAL A 57 8.63 2.04 4.41
CA VAL A 57 9.63 1.08 4.87
C VAL A 57 11.01 1.46 4.35
N ASP A 58 11.94 1.76 5.26
CA ASP A 58 13.36 1.85 4.96
C ASP A 58 13.99 0.46 5.08
N HIS A 59 14.27 -0.16 3.94
CA HIS A 59 14.86 -1.49 3.90
C HIS A 59 16.34 -1.51 4.30
N GLY A 60 17.05 -0.38 4.16
CA GLY A 60 18.48 -0.29 4.40
C GLY A 60 19.34 -1.19 3.50
N LEU A 61 18.85 -1.54 2.30
CA LEU A 61 19.60 -2.34 1.32
C LEU A 61 20.61 -1.51 0.54
N ARG A 62 20.40 -0.19 0.48
CA ARG A 62 21.27 0.81 -0.12
C ARG A 62 21.34 2.03 0.78
N GLU A 63 22.45 2.76 0.70
CA GLU A 63 22.69 3.95 1.53
C GLU A 63 21.60 5.03 1.34
N GLU A 64 21.12 5.17 0.10
CA GLU A 64 20.09 6.15 -0.26
C GLU A 64 18.69 5.84 0.28
N SER A 65 18.42 4.60 0.71
CA SER A 65 17.09 4.16 1.17
C SER A 65 16.54 5.03 2.31
N ALA A 66 17.40 5.38 3.27
CA ALA A 66 17.03 6.24 4.38
C ALA A 66 16.76 7.69 3.95
N LYS A 67 17.46 8.18 2.92
CA LYS A 67 17.28 9.53 2.39
C LYS A 67 15.96 9.64 1.64
N GLU A 68 15.62 8.66 0.82
CA GLU A 68 14.35 8.61 0.10
C GLU A 68 13.15 8.53 1.05
N ALA A 69 13.22 7.67 2.07
CA ALA A 69 12.16 7.58 3.08
C ALA A 69 11.93 8.93 3.80
N LYS A 70 13.01 9.69 4.05
CA LYS A 70 12.91 11.05 4.60
C LYS A 70 12.35 12.04 3.59
N THR A 71 12.69 11.95 2.31
CA THR A 71 12.14 12.79 1.25
C THR A 71 10.63 12.61 1.13
N ILE A 72 10.16 11.36 1.11
CA ILE A 72 8.71 11.05 1.13
C ILE A 72 8.04 11.69 2.34
N GLY A 73 8.65 11.56 3.51
CA GLY A 73 8.15 12.21 4.73
C GLY A 73 8.05 13.73 4.62
N LYS A 74 8.97 14.39 3.90
CA LYS A 74 8.88 15.84 3.63
C LYS A 74 7.71 16.17 2.72
N TRP A 75 7.44 15.37 1.69
CA TRP A 75 6.33 15.60 0.76
C TRP A 75 4.97 15.55 1.46
N VAL A 76 4.77 14.57 2.34
CA VAL A 76 3.49 14.39 3.02
C VAL A 76 3.37 15.18 4.32
N LYS A 77 4.46 15.79 4.82
CA LYS A 77 4.44 16.59 6.05
C LYS A 77 3.47 17.77 5.99
N ILE A 78 3.25 18.32 4.80
CA ILE A 78 2.37 19.46 4.58
C ILE A 78 0.88 19.05 4.46
N TRP A 79 0.59 17.75 4.45
CA TRP A 79 -0.80 17.28 4.37
C TRP A 79 -1.43 17.34 5.77
N PRO A 80 -2.64 17.89 5.89
CA PRO A 80 -3.32 17.93 7.18
C PRO A 80 -3.82 16.52 7.56
N ASP A 81 -3.93 16.28 8.86
CA ASP A 81 -4.57 15.09 9.44
C ASP A 81 -3.94 13.75 9.02
N VAL A 82 -2.67 13.76 8.60
CA VAL A 82 -1.88 12.54 8.34
C VAL A 82 -0.73 12.37 9.32
N ILE A 83 -0.45 11.12 9.67
CA ILE A 83 0.70 10.71 10.48
C ILE A 83 1.65 9.93 9.57
N HIS A 84 2.82 10.50 9.27
CA HIS A 84 3.86 9.76 8.55
C HIS A 84 4.78 9.01 9.52
N LYS A 85 5.05 7.74 9.21
CA LYS A 85 6.03 6.93 9.94
C LYS A 85 6.97 6.19 9.01
N ILE A 86 8.27 6.32 9.29
CA ILE A 86 9.31 5.50 8.69
C ILE A 86 9.55 4.27 9.57
N LEU A 87 9.41 3.08 8.98
CA LEU A 87 9.66 1.79 9.61
C LEU A 87 10.96 1.23 9.05
N LYS A 88 11.97 1.08 9.92
CA LYS A 88 13.29 0.62 9.49
C LYS A 88 13.43 -0.89 9.65
N TRP A 89 13.84 -1.58 8.60
CA TRP A 89 14.26 -2.97 8.70
C TRP A 89 15.63 -3.05 9.38
N LYS A 90 15.64 -3.55 10.61
CA LYS A 90 16.85 -3.75 11.42
C LYS A 90 17.41 -5.17 11.22
N GLY A 91 18.69 -5.34 11.54
CA GLY A 91 19.40 -6.62 11.44
C GLY A 91 20.13 -6.82 10.11
N ASP A 92 20.83 -7.95 10.03
CA ASP A 92 21.65 -8.33 8.88
C ASP A 92 20.79 -8.53 7.63
N LYS A 93 21.34 -8.13 6.48
CA LYS A 93 20.69 -8.31 5.19
C LYS A 93 21.10 -9.65 4.59
N PRO A 94 20.14 -10.43 4.06
CA PRO A 94 20.45 -11.72 3.48
C PRO A 94 21.32 -11.53 2.24
N LYS A 95 22.23 -12.48 1.99
CA LYS A 95 23.11 -12.45 0.81
C LYS A 95 22.44 -13.01 -0.44
N THR A 96 21.37 -13.77 -0.30
CA THR A 96 20.58 -14.38 -1.38
C THR A 96 19.10 -14.11 -1.18
N ARG A 97 18.29 -14.22 -2.24
CA ARG A 97 16.83 -13.99 -2.19
C ARG A 97 16.44 -12.63 -1.60
N ILE A 98 17.29 -11.61 -1.81
CA ILE A 98 17.17 -10.27 -1.21
C ILE A 98 15.77 -9.68 -1.40
N GLN A 99 15.19 -9.80 -2.61
CA GLN A 99 13.85 -9.26 -2.90
C GLN A 99 12.75 -9.95 -2.10
N GLU A 100 12.80 -11.27 -1.95
CA GLU A 100 11.80 -12.03 -1.21
C GLU A 100 11.86 -11.69 0.29
N GLU A 101 13.06 -11.67 0.85
CA GLU A 101 13.27 -11.35 2.26
C GLU A 101 12.95 -9.88 2.56
N ALA A 102 13.26 -8.96 1.64
CA ALA A 102 12.83 -7.57 1.74
C ALA A 102 11.29 -7.48 1.75
N ARG A 103 10.61 -8.24 0.88
CA ARG A 103 9.14 -8.29 0.85
C ARG A 103 8.57 -8.81 2.16
N LYS A 104 9.13 -9.89 2.72
CA LYS A 104 8.73 -10.43 4.04
C LYS A 104 8.91 -9.38 5.14
N ALA A 105 10.10 -8.79 5.24
CA ALA A 105 10.40 -7.76 6.22
C ALA A 105 9.47 -6.54 6.10
N ARG A 106 9.10 -6.12 4.88
CA ARG A 106 8.12 -5.04 4.67
C ARG A 106 6.77 -5.38 5.29
N TYR A 107 6.21 -6.54 4.98
CA TYR A 107 4.90 -6.93 5.52
C TYR A 107 4.92 -7.15 7.03
N GLU A 108 6.02 -7.66 7.59
CA GLU A 108 6.19 -7.80 9.05
C GLU A 108 6.24 -6.46 9.76
N LEU A 109 7.01 -5.49 9.23
CA LEU A 109 7.08 -4.15 9.81
C LEU A 109 5.72 -3.44 9.75
N LEU A 110 5.05 -3.51 8.60
CA LEU A 110 3.75 -2.88 8.39
C LEU A 110 2.69 -3.49 9.31
N SER A 111 2.56 -4.82 9.34
CA SER A 111 1.61 -5.50 10.23
C SER A 111 1.89 -5.23 11.69
N SER A 112 3.15 -5.31 12.13
CA SER A 112 3.52 -5.03 13.52
C SER A 112 3.15 -3.60 13.94
N TYR A 113 3.34 -2.62 13.04
CA TYR A 113 2.92 -1.25 13.30
C TYR A 113 1.39 -1.16 13.43
N CYS A 114 0.65 -1.71 12.47
CA CYS A 114 -0.81 -1.68 12.48
C CYS A 114 -1.39 -2.35 13.75
N THR A 115 -0.92 -3.55 14.10
CA THR A 115 -1.34 -4.26 15.33
C THR A 115 -1.06 -3.42 16.58
N LYS A 116 0.15 -2.86 16.71
CA LYS A 116 0.54 -2.02 17.85
C LYS A 116 -0.34 -0.78 17.98
N HIS A 117 -0.75 -0.20 16.85
CA HIS A 117 -1.56 1.02 16.79
C HIS A 117 -3.06 0.77 16.67
N LYS A 118 -3.50 -0.50 16.76
CA LYS A 118 -4.91 -0.93 16.63
C LYS A 118 -5.55 -0.48 15.30
N ILE A 119 -4.79 -0.56 14.21
CA ILE A 119 -5.25 -0.25 12.86
C ILE A 119 -5.62 -1.56 12.18
N LYS A 120 -6.89 -1.72 11.80
CA LYS A 120 -7.41 -2.96 11.21
C LYS A 120 -7.05 -3.11 9.73
N TYR A 121 -7.11 -2.01 8.98
CA TYR A 121 -6.95 -2.03 7.52
C TYR A 121 -5.65 -1.36 7.06
N LEU A 122 -4.91 -2.06 6.22
CA LEU A 122 -3.71 -1.59 5.56
C LEU A 122 -3.91 -1.53 4.05
N PHE A 123 -3.95 -0.32 3.51
CA PHE A 123 -4.07 -0.05 2.10
C PHE A 123 -2.74 -0.25 1.37
N LEU A 124 -2.81 -0.78 0.15
CA LEU A 124 -1.69 -0.98 -0.76
C LEU A 124 -2.07 -0.45 -2.14
N ALA A 125 -1.17 0.29 -2.79
CA ALA A 125 -1.38 0.86 -4.11
C ALA A 125 -1.07 -0.13 -5.24
N HIS A 126 -1.52 -1.39 -5.10
CA HIS A 126 -1.41 -2.33 -6.21
C HIS A 126 -2.46 -2.02 -7.26
N HIS A 127 -2.06 -2.05 -8.54
CA HIS A 127 -2.91 -1.75 -9.69
C HIS A 127 -3.05 -2.94 -10.64
N GLY A 128 -3.76 -2.75 -11.76
CA GLY A 128 -4.04 -3.80 -12.75
C GLY A 128 -2.77 -4.50 -13.26
N ASP A 129 -1.71 -3.76 -13.58
CA ASP A 129 -0.48 -4.38 -14.09
C ASP A 129 0.21 -5.28 -13.05
N ASP A 130 0.12 -4.99 -11.75
CA ASP A 130 0.63 -5.91 -10.71
C ASP A 130 -0.10 -7.27 -10.75
N GLN A 131 -1.38 -7.27 -11.15
CA GLN A 131 -2.14 -8.49 -11.35
C GLN A 131 -1.65 -9.26 -12.57
N ILE A 132 -1.34 -8.55 -13.66
CA ILE A 132 -0.80 -9.14 -14.89
C ILE A 132 0.58 -9.76 -14.61
N GLU A 133 1.47 -9.04 -13.93
CA GLU A 133 2.78 -9.57 -13.53
C GLU A 133 2.64 -10.79 -12.62
N THR A 134 1.73 -10.73 -11.64
CA THR A 134 1.45 -11.86 -10.75
C THR A 134 0.93 -13.07 -11.53
N PHE A 135 0.02 -12.84 -12.47
CA PHE A 135 -0.55 -13.88 -13.32
C PHE A 135 0.51 -14.53 -14.21
N LEU A 136 1.29 -13.72 -14.95
CA LEU A 136 2.35 -14.20 -15.85
C LEU A 136 3.43 -14.97 -15.08
N PHE A 137 3.83 -14.49 -13.92
CA PHE A 137 4.80 -15.19 -13.06
C PHE A 137 4.28 -16.56 -12.60
N ARG A 138 3.00 -16.65 -12.21
CA ARG A 138 2.39 -17.91 -11.76
C ARG A 138 2.12 -18.88 -12.91
N LEU A 139 1.78 -18.35 -14.08
CA LEU A 139 1.66 -19.12 -15.33
C LEU A 139 3.03 -19.72 -15.71
N ALA A 140 4.09 -18.93 -15.67
CA ALA A 140 5.46 -19.39 -15.93
C ALA A 140 5.93 -20.47 -14.93
N LYS A 141 5.36 -20.52 -13.73
CA LYS A 141 5.61 -21.57 -12.72
C LYS A 141 4.73 -22.82 -12.87
N GLY A 142 3.88 -22.91 -13.89
CA GLY A 142 3.03 -24.08 -14.14
C GLY A 142 1.87 -24.24 -13.14
N SER A 143 1.35 -23.13 -12.60
CA SER A 143 0.25 -23.15 -11.64
C SER A 143 -1.08 -23.55 -12.31
N GLY A 144 -1.89 -24.39 -11.65
CA GLY A 144 -3.27 -24.71 -12.09
C GLY A 144 -4.22 -23.51 -11.98
N LEU A 145 -5.49 -23.66 -12.40
CA LEU A 145 -6.48 -22.58 -12.46
C LEU A 145 -6.63 -21.78 -11.13
N ASP A 146 -6.69 -22.47 -9.98
CA ASP A 146 -6.72 -21.80 -8.67
C ASP A 146 -5.40 -21.08 -8.35
N GLY A 147 -4.28 -21.64 -8.81
CA GLY A 147 -2.96 -21.03 -8.69
C GLY A 147 -2.78 -19.80 -9.57
N LEU A 148 -3.57 -19.64 -10.63
CA LEU A 148 -3.60 -18.44 -11.49
C LEU A 148 -4.45 -17.30 -10.91
N SER A 149 -5.17 -17.53 -9.82
CA SER A 149 -5.94 -16.48 -9.16
C SER A 149 -5.02 -15.33 -8.70
N VAL A 150 -5.32 -14.13 -9.16
CA VAL A 150 -4.51 -12.93 -8.88
C VAL A 150 -4.80 -12.39 -7.46
N MET A 151 -4.29 -11.22 -7.10
CA MET A 151 -4.49 -10.66 -5.76
C MET A 151 -5.96 -10.28 -5.53
N PRO A 152 -6.61 -10.68 -4.42
CA PRO A 152 -7.94 -10.21 -4.11
C PRO A 152 -7.92 -8.75 -3.61
N PRO A 153 -9.03 -8.00 -3.75
CA PRO A 153 -9.14 -6.61 -3.26
C PRO A 153 -9.05 -6.52 -1.74
N MET A 154 -9.44 -7.56 -1.01
CA MET A 154 -9.18 -7.72 0.42
C MET A 154 -8.50 -9.05 0.70
N GLN A 155 -7.58 -9.06 1.67
CA GLN A 155 -6.89 -10.26 2.09
C GLN A 155 -6.54 -10.20 3.57
N ASP A 156 -6.92 -11.21 4.34
CA ASP A 156 -6.48 -11.36 5.73
C ASP A 156 -4.96 -11.59 5.79
N MET A 157 -4.31 -10.91 6.72
CA MET A 157 -2.88 -11.07 7.00
C MET A 157 -2.64 -10.93 8.50
N LYS A 158 -2.59 -12.07 9.20
CA LYS A 158 -2.50 -12.13 10.66
C LYS A 158 -3.67 -11.36 11.30
N ASP A 159 -3.37 -10.29 12.04
CA ASP A 159 -4.35 -9.48 12.78
C ASP A 159 -4.87 -8.27 11.99
N ILE A 160 -4.47 -8.13 10.72
CA ILE A 160 -4.86 -7.01 9.87
C ILE A 160 -5.41 -7.49 8.53
N ILE A 161 -6.08 -6.58 7.83
CA ILE A 161 -6.64 -6.83 6.51
C ILE A 161 -5.95 -5.92 5.50
N LEU A 162 -5.40 -6.52 4.45
CA LEU A 162 -4.84 -5.80 3.32
C LEU A 162 -5.97 -5.35 2.39
N VAL A 163 -5.93 -4.09 1.94
CA VAL A 163 -6.94 -3.50 1.05
C VAL A 163 -6.26 -2.94 -0.20
N ARG A 164 -6.75 -3.29 -1.39
CA ARG A 164 -6.17 -2.91 -2.69
C ARG A 164 -7.22 -2.26 -3.58
N PRO A 165 -7.52 -0.96 -3.38
CA PRO A 165 -8.64 -0.30 -4.06
C PRO A 165 -8.40 0.00 -5.53
N LEU A 166 -7.17 -0.12 -6.02
CA LEU A 166 -6.77 0.26 -7.37
C LEU A 166 -6.59 -0.93 -8.32
N LEU A 167 -6.96 -2.15 -7.92
CA LEU A 167 -6.75 -3.35 -8.74
C LEU A 167 -7.48 -3.32 -10.10
N ASN A 168 -8.54 -2.51 -10.21
CA ASN A 168 -9.29 -2.33 -11.46
C ASN A 168 -8.86 -1.07 -12.24
N ALA A 169 -7.91 -0.28 -11.73
CA ALA A 169 -7.36 0.87 -12.41
C ALA A 169 -6.14 0.46 -13.26
N THR A 170 -5.99 1.09 -14.43
CA THR A 170 -4.81 0.89 -15.28
C THR A 170 -3.68 1.83 -14.86
N HIS A 171 -2.44 1.55 -15.27
CA HIS A 171 -1.33 2.49 -15.08
C HIS A 171 -1.55 3.83 -15.82
N GLU A 172 -2.23 3.81 -16.96
CA GLU A 172 -2.65 5.03 -17.68
C GLU A 172 -3.59 5.90 -16.84
N ASP A 173 -4.54 5.28 -16.13
CA ASP A 173 -5.44 5.98 -15.21
C ASP A 173 -4.69 6.63 -14.04
N MET A 174 -3.61 5.98 -13.58
CA MET A 174 -2.74 6.50 -12.51
C MET A 174 -1.85 7.65 -12.99
N ILE A 175 -1.35 7.59 -14.24
CA ILE A 175 -0.59 8.68 -14.86
C ILE A 175 -1.48 9.91 -15.06
N GLU A 176 -2.71 9.74 -15.58
CA GLU A 176 -3.62 10.86 -15.86
C GLU A 176 -4.02 11.62 -14.57
N PHE A 177 -3.97 10.95 -13.43
CA PHE A 177 -4.23 11.56 -12.12
C PHE A 177 -3.08 12.38 -11.55
N CYS A 178 -1.82 12.01 -11.85
CA CYS A 178 -0.62 12.61 -11.27
C CYS A 178 -0.20 13.91 -11.95
#